data_AF-A0A5D2EUM0-F1
#
_entry.id   AF-A0A5D2EUM0-F1
#
_cell.length_a   1.000
_cell.length_b   1.000
_cell.length_c   1.000
_cell.angle_alpha   90.00
_cell.angle_beta   90.00
_cell.angle_gamma   90.00
#
_symmetry.space_group_name_H-M   'P 1'
#
loop_
_entity.id
_entity.type
_entity.pdbx_description
1 polymer ?
#
loop_
_entity_poly.entity_id
_entity_poly.type
_entity_poly.pdbx_seq_one_letter_code
_entity_poly.pdbx_strand_id
1 'polypeptide(L)'
;MCFLAMGWKGKRFLSIEVGSIEVFNWVENNGVKPWLLHTFFNEMESKGCGVGYVLFSKADKQANMMAFALAFTGMEKSDLFKAWW
;
A
#
# COMPACT_ATOMS: atom_id res chain seq x y z
N MET A 1 -2.49 7.98 -0.16
CA MET A 1 -2.94 8.27 -1.55
C MET A 1 -4.46 8.25 -1.69
N CYS A 2 -5.12 9.33 -2.17
CA CYS A 2 -6.57 9.35 -2.43
C CYS A 2 -6.91 8.66 -3.75
N PHE A 3 -7.50 7.47 -3.68
CA PHE A 3 -7.99 6.74 -4.86
C PHE A 3 -9.10 7.48 -5.65
N LEU A 4 -9.74 8.48 -5.03
CA LEU A 4 -10.70 9.38 -5.69
C LEU A 4 -10.08 10.25 -6.79
N ALA A 5 -8.81 10.65 -6.67
CA ALA A 5 -8.15 11.49 -7.66
C ALA A 5 -7.86 10.76 -8.98
N MET A 6 -7.90 9.42 -8.98
CA MET A 6 -7.69 8.59 -10.18
C MET A 6 -8.98 8.28 -10.95
N GLY A 7 -10.11 8.91 -10.60
CA GLY A 7 -11.39 8.65 -11.27
C GLY A 7 -11.92 7.22 -11.04
N TRP A 8 -11.36 6.51 -10.06
CA TRP A 8 -11.76 5.14 -9.75
C TRP A 8 -13.11 5.16 -9.02
N LYS A 9 -14.22 5.01 -9.76
CA LYS A 9 -15.50 4.58 -9.19
C LYS A 9 -15.29 3.16 -8.67
N GLY A 10 -14.95 3.05 -7.39
CA GLY A 10 -14.48 1.81 -6.78
C GLY A 10 -15.39 0.62 -7.09
N LYS A 11 -14.79 -0.46 -7.59
CA LYS A 11 -15.34 -1.79 -7.32
C LYS A 11 -15.43 -1.90 -5.79
N ARG A 12 -16.53 -2.42 -5.25
CA ARG A 12 -16.76 -2.60 -3.79
C ARG A 12 -15.71 -3.46 -3.07
N PHE A 13 -14.65 -3.85 -3.77
CA PHE A 13 -13.62 -4.80 -3.38
C PHE A 13 -12.29 -4.40 -4.02
N LEU A 14 -11.25 -4.24 -3.20
CA LEU A 14 -9.86 -4.04 -3.60
C LEU A 14 -9.02 -5.17 -3.00
N SER A 15 -8.20 -5.83 -3.82
CA SER A 15 -7.20 -6.78 -3.34
C SER A 15 -5.82 -6.18 -3.50
N ILE A 16 -5.02 -6.23 -2.43
CA ILE A 16 -3.65 -5.72 -2.38
C ILE A 16 -2.72 -6.86 -2.01
N GLU A 17 -1.81 -7.19 -2.93
CA GLU A 17 -0.77 -8.17 -2.69
C GLU A 17 0.47 -7.47 -2.07
N VAL A 18 0.98 -8.03 -0.98
CA VAL A 18 2.09 -7.45 -0.21
C VAL A 18 3.29 -8.38 -0.22
N GLY A 19 4.43 -7.90 -0.72
CA GLY A 19 5.68 -8.67 -0.78
C GLY A 19 6.49 -8.67 0.52
N SER A 20 6.23 -7.75 1.45
CA SER A 20 6.87 -7.71 2.78
C SER A 20 6.01 -8.41 3.82
N ILE A 21 6.59 -9.41 4.50
CA ILE A 21 5.91 -10.13 5.59
C ILE A 21 5.65 -9.22 6.80
N GLU A 22 6.54 -8.28 7.07
CA GLU A 22 6.41 -7.33 8.19
C GLU A 22 5.24 -6.39 7.95
N VAL A 23 5.17 -5.80 6.75
CA VAL A 23 4.07 -4.92 6.34
C VAL A 23 2.75 -5.69 6.33
N PHE A 24 2.75 -6.93 5.83
CA PHE A 24 1.57 -7.79 5.86
C PHE A 24 1.07 -8.02 7.30
N ASN A 25 1.97 -8.33 8.23
CA ASN A 25 1.62 -8.50 9.64
C ASN A 25 1.07 -7.20 10.27
N TRP A 26 1.57 -6.03 9.86
CA TRP A 26 1.05 -4.75 10.33
C TRP A 26 -0.37 -4.48 9.83
N VAL A 27 -0.66 -4.70 8.55
CA VAL A 27 -2.00 -4.43 7.98
C VAL A 27 -3.06 -5.43 8.46
N GLU A 28 -2.66 -6.67 8.76
CA GLU A 28 -3.52 -7.69 9.37
C GLU A 28 -3.69 -7.54 10.89
N ASN A 29 -3.12 -6.48 11.50
CA ASN A 29 -3.10 -6.26 12.95
C ASN A 29 -2.46 -7.42 13.77
N ASN A 30 -1.64 -8.24 13.13
CA ASN A 30 -0.94 -9.39 13.73
C ASN A 30 0.49 -9.04 14.20
N GLY A 31 0.80 -7.76 14.38
CA GLY A 31 2.12 -7.29 14.79
C GLY A 31 2.12 -5.87 15.35
N VAL A 32 3.26 -5.47 15.91
CA VAL A 32 3.45 -4.11 16.46
C VAL A 32 3.70 -3.14 15.33
N LYS A 33 2.75 -2.23 15.10
CA LYS A 33 2.90 -1.15 14.12
C LYS A 33 3.93 -0.12 14.61
N PRO A 34 4.89 0.31 13.77
CA PRO A 34 5.82 1.36 14.13
C PRO A 34 5.07 2.67 14.40
N TRP A 35 5.30 3.30 15.55
CA TRP A 35 4.63 4.56 15.91
C TRP A 35 4.94 5.69 14.92
N LEU A 36 6.14 5.69 14.33
CA LEU A 36 6.54 6.65 13.30
C LEU A 36 5.61 6.63 12.07
N LEU A 37 4.91 5.52 11.82
CA LEU A 37 4.01 5.33 10.69
C LEU A 37 2.53 5.53 11.05
N HIS A 38 2.20 6.00 12.26
CA HIS A 38 0.80 6.13 12.70
C HIS A 38 -0.03 7.04 11.79
N THR A 39 0.53 8.15 11.30
CA THR A 39 -0.14 9.06 10.37
C THR A 39 -0.49 8.37 9.05
N PHE A 40 0.42 7.54 8.55
CA PHE A 40 0.20 6.74 7.34
C PHE A 40 -0.93 5.74 7.51
N PHE A 41 -0.97 5.02 8.64
CA PHE A 41 -2.06 4.07 8.92
C PHE A 41 -3.41 4.77 9.08
N ASN A 42 -3.47 5.92 9.77
CA ASN A 42 -4.68 6.73 9.88
C ASN A 42 -5.16 7.21 8.50
N GLU A 43 -4.23 7.65 7.63
CA GLU A 43 -4.56 8.03 6.26
C GLU A 43 -5.13 6.85 5.49
N MET A 44 -4.50 5.67 5.58
CA MET A 44 -4.94 4.44 4.91
C MET A 44 -6.36 4.05 5.33
N GLU A 45 -6.66 4.06 6.63
CA GLU A 45 -7.99 3.76 7.16
C GLU A 45 -9.03 4.78 6.67
N SER A 46 -8.72 6.08 6.76
CA SER A 46 -9.62 7.15 6.29
C SER A 46 -9.96 7.05 4.81
N LYS A 47 -9.02 6.55 3.99
CA LYS A 47 -9.18 6.39 2.54
C LYS A 47 -9.80 5.05 2.18
N GLY A 48 -9.58 4.02 2.99
CA GLY A 48 -10.22 2.71 2.87
C GLY A 48 -11.74 2.81 2.95
N CYS A 49 -12.27 3.72 3.78
CA CYS A 49 -13.71 3.98 3.88
C CYS A 49 -14.40 4.29 2.52
N GLY A 50 -13.67 4.85 1.55
CA GLY A 50 -14.19 5.16 0.21
C GLY A 50 -14.06 4.03 -0.82
N VAL A 51 -13.29 2.98 -0.52
CA VAL A 51 -12.92 1.91 -1.47
C VAL A 51 -13.81 0.66 -1.33
N GLY A 52 -14.48 0.50 -0.18
CA GLY A 52 -15.27 -0.70 0.14
C GLY A 52 -14.44 -1.74 0.90
N TYR A 53 -14.59 -3.02 0.57
CA TYR A 53 -13.84 -4.09 1.24
C TYR A 53 -12.41 -4.17 0.69
N VAL A 54 -11.40 -4.18 1.57
CA VAL A 54 -9.99 -4.34 1.19
C VAL A 54 -9.51 -5.69 1.70
N LEU A 55 -8.93 -6.50 0.80
CA LEU A 55 -8.30 -7.78 1.13
C LEU A 55 -6.80 -7.68 0.93
N PHE A 56 -6.03 -7.96 1.98
CA PHE A 56 -4.59 -8.12 1.86
C PHE A 56 -4.24 -9.60 1.66
N SER A 57 -3.28 -9.85 0.78
CA SER A 57 -2.70 -11.18 0.60
C SER A 57 -1.18 -11.07 0.50
N LYS A 58 -0.48 -12.16 0.81
CA LYS A 58 0.96 -12.22 0.64
C LYS A 58 1.28 -12.50 -0.82
N ALA A 59 2.08 -11.63 -1.44
CA ALA A 59 2.56 -11.87 -2.80
C ALA A 59 3.59 -13.01 -2.79
N ASP A 60 3.53 -13.89 -3.79
CA ASP A 60 4.64 -14.78 -4.08
C ASP A 60 5.84 -13.95 -4.61
N LYS A 61 7.06 -14.45 -4.45
CA LYS A 61 8.31 -13.73 -4.79
C LYS A 61 8.31 -13.21 -6.24
N GLN A 62 7.69 -13.93 -7.16
CA GLN A 62 7.57 -13.50 -8.57
C GLN A 62 6.40 -12.55 -8.84
N ALA A 63 5.28 -12.69 -8.12
CA ALA A 63 4.09 -11.86 -8.33
C ALA A 63 4.36 -10.37 -8.06
N ASN A 64 5.28 -10.08 -7.12
CA ASN A 64 5.62 -8.71 -6.73
C ASN A 64 6.78 -8.09 -7.53
N MET A 65 7.35 -8.77 -8.55
CA MET A 65 8.52 -8.25 -9.27
C MET A 65 8.25 -6.91 -9.96
N MET A 66 7.03 -6.71 -10.46
CA MET A 66 6.68 -5.43 -11.09
C MET A 66 6.68 -4.29 -10.09
N ALA A 67 6.05 -4.46 -8.92
CA ALA A 67 6.04 -3.43 -7.89
C ALA A 67 7.46 -3.16 -7.35
N PHE A 68 8.28 -4.21 -7.21
CA PHE A 68 9.69 -4.07 -6.84
C PHE A 68 10.46 -3.26 -7.88
N ALA A 69 10.37 -3.61 -9.17
CA ALA A 69 11.06 -2.91 -10.24
C ALA A 69 10.64 -1.44 -10.32
N LEU A 70 9.35 -1.15 -10.12
CA LEU A 70 8.83 0.21 -10.07
C LEU A 70 9.37 1.00 -8.86
N ALA A 71 9.36 0.40 -7.67
CA ALA A 71 9.91 1.03 -6.46
C ALA A 71 11.42 1.30 -6.62
N PHE A 72 12.17 0.32 -7.11
CA PHE A 72 13.60 0.42 -7.37
C PHE A 72 13.92 1.53 -8.39
N THR A 73 13.24 1.50 -9.55
CA THR A 73 13.41 2.54 -10.59
C THR A 73 13.02 3.93 -10.08
N GLY A 74 12.01 4.01 -9.22
CA GLY A 74 11.64 5.23 -8.53
C GLY A 74 12.81 5.74 -7.69
N MET A 75 13.35 4.91 -6.80
CA MET A 75 14.46 5.30 -5.92
C MET A 75 15.69 5.82 -6.69
N GLU A 76 15.98 5.27 -7.86
CA GLU A 76 17.08 5.73 -8.72
C GLU A 76 16.81 7.08 -9.41
N LYS A 77 15.54 7.47 -9.55
CA LYS A 77 15.12 8.69 -10.24
C LYS A 77 14.43 9.62 -9.24
N SER A 78 15.19 10.56 -8.68
CA SER A 78 14.71 11.56 -7.70
C SER A 78 13.44 12.29 -8.14
N ASP A 79 13.24 12.45 -9.45
CA ASP A 79 12.06 13.13 -10.02
C ASP A 79 10.80 12.23 -10.04
N LEU A 80 10.96 10.91 -9.96
CA LEU A 80 9.87 9.91 -9.95
C LEU A 80 9.51 9.47 -8.53
N PHE A 81 10.48 9.38 -7.62
CA PHE A 81 10.21 9.04 -6.22
C PHE A 81 9.92 10.28 -5.40
N LYS A 82 8.71 10.83 -5.58
CA LYS A 82 8.13 11.77 -4.61
C LYS A 82 7.45 11.00 -3.48
N ALA A 83 8.23 10.24 -2.71
CA ALA A 83 7.82 9.94 -1.35
C ALA A 83 8.16 11.18 -0.51
N TRP A 84 7.36 12.23 -0.63
CA TRP A 84 7.42 13.34 0.32
C TRP A 84 6.72 12.86 1.59
N TRP A 85 7.51 12.60 2.63
CA TRP A 85 7.09 12.43 4.02
C TRP A 85 7.12 13.78 4.74
#